data_AF-A0A1E7EVP8-F1
#
_entry.id   AF-A0A1E7EVP8-F1
#
_cell.length_a   1.000
_cell.length_b   1.000
_cell.length_c   1.000
_cell.angle_alpha   90.00
_cell.angle_beta   90.00
_cell.angle_gamma   90.00
#
_symmetry.space_group_name_H-M   'P 1'
#
loop_
_entity.id
_entity.type
_entity.pdbx_description
1 polymer ?
#
loop_
_entity_poly.entity_id
_entity_poly.type
_entity_poly.pdbx_seq_one_letter_code
_entity_poly.pdbx_strand_id
1 'polypeptide(L)'
;MHMREYQKRIRQEINSNAADVKCFAVTPGAVWTNIIPPTPFLYPLFWFILRSPTIGAQVIKMACLDKNILKGGEYLSNCYVKATEGENGCSNDENQWKKLWELSSKQIEENEYEKFSSSADDEDDGSTKKVQ
;
A
#
# COMPACT_ATOMS: atom_id res chain seq x y z
N MET A 1 -9.40 -3.46 0.84
CA MET A 1 -8.92 -2.51 -0.20
C MET A 1 -9.06 -1.07 0.28
N HIS A 2 -8.16 -0.66 1.19
CA HIS A 2 -8.10 0.71 1.73
C HIS A 2 -7.99 1.79 0.64
N MET A 3 -7.21 1.51 -0.42
CA MET A 3 -6.96 2.47 -1.50
C MET A 3 -8.18 2.72 -2.41
N ARG A 4 -9.22 1.87 -2.38
CA ARG A 4 -10.48 2.15 -3.09
C ARG A 4 -11.24 3.30 -2.42
N GLU A 5 -11.25 3.33 -1.09
CA GLU A 5 -11.87 4.41 -0.32
C GLU A 5 -11.10 5.73 -0.51
N TYR A 6 -9.76 5.68 -0.52
CA TYR A 6 -8.93 6.84 -0.86
C TYR A 6 -9.30 7.44 -2.23
N GLN A 7 -9.33 6.60 -3.27
CA GLN A 7 -9.68 7.04 -4.62
C GLN A 7 -11.06 7.71 -4.67
N LYS A 8 -12.02 7.18 -3.89
CA LYS A 8 -13.38 7.75 -3.80
C LYS A 8 -13.36 9.13 -3.15
N ARG A 9 -12.69 9.29 -2.01
CA ARG A 9 -12.63 10.55 -1.25
C ARG A 9 -11.90 11.65 -2.01
N ILE A 10 -10.76 11.34 -2.61
CA ILE A 10 -10.00 12.31 -3.43
C ILE A 10 -10.83 12.83 -4.60
N ARG A 11 -11.59 11.96 -5.28
CA ARG A 11 -12.49 12.37 -6.36
C ARG A 11 -13.63 13.26 -5.88
N GLN A 12 -14.10 13.06 -4.65
CA GLN A 12 -15.14 13.89 -4.03
C GLN A 12 -14.60 15.26 -3.59
N GLU A 13 -13.45 15.29 -2.91
CA GLU A 13 -12.83 16.52 -2.40
C GLU A 13 -12.39 17.46 -3.52
N ILE A 14 -11.80 16.91 -4.58
CA ILE A 14 -11.26 17.72 -5.69
C ILE A 14 -12.39 18.22 -6.63
N ASN A 15 -13.65 17.87 -6.32
CA ASN A 15 -14.90 18.34 -6.96
C ASN A 15 -14.83 18.46 -8.49
N SER A 16 -14.01 17.61 -9.10
CA SER A 16 -13.78 17.58 -10.52
C SER A 16 -13.41 16.16 -10.90
N ASN A 17 -13.95 15.72 -12.04
CA ASN A 17 -13.44 14.56 -12.76
C ASN A 17 -11.97 14.74 -13.22
N ALA A 18 -11.25 15.78 -12.76
CA ALA A 18 -9.87 16.10 -13.14
C ALA A 18 -8.83 15.37 -12.29
N ALA A 19 -9.18 14.89 -11.09
CA ALA A 19 -8.31 13.99 -10.34
C ALA A 19 -8.36 12.59 -10.97
N ASP A 20 -7.59 12.38 -12.05
CA ASP A 20 -7.36 11.06 -12.67
C ASP A 20 -6.42 10.20 -11.81
N VAL A 21 -6.69 10.16 -10.51
CA VAL A 21 -6.02 9.26 -9.58
C VAL A 21 -6.71 7.91 -9.69
N LYS A 22 -5.90 6.89 -9.98
CA LYS A 22 -6.29 5.50 -10.03
C LYS A 22 -5.44 4.71 -9.07
N CYS A 23 -6.07 3.95 -8.20
CA CYS A 23 -5.40 3.11 -7.23
C CYS A 23 -5.52 1.65 -7.64
N PHE A 24 -4.42 0.91 -7.62
CA PHE A 24 -4.38 -0.49 -8.01
C PHE A 24 -3.71 -1.32 -6.92
N ALA A 25 -4.18 -2.55 -6.75
CA ALA A 25 -3.44 -3.57 -6.02
C ALA A 25 -2.71 -4.45 -7.03
N VAL A 26 -1.42 -4.69 -6.85
CA VAL A 26 -0.60 -5.44 -7.80
C VAL A 26 0.10 -6.60 -7.10
N THR A 27 0.05 -7.78 -7.70
CA THR A 27 0.87 -8.92 -7.32
C THR A 27 1.66 -9.39 -8.55
N PRO A 28 3.00 -9.34 -8.51
CA PRO A 28 3.84 -9.68 -9.66
C PRO A 28 3.89 -11.20 -9.94
N GLY A 29 3.19 -12.01 -9.13
CA GLY A 29 3.23 -13.46 -9.14
C GLY A 29 4.28 -14.01 -8.18
N ALA A 30 4.56 -15.31 -8.29
CA ALA A 30 5.65 -15.96 -7.57
C ALA A 30 6.97 -15.56 -8.24
N VAL A 31 7.66 -14.58 -7.66
CA VAL A 31 8.90 -14.01 -8.19
C VAL A 31 10.04 -14.32 -7.23
N TRP A 32 11.20 -14.66 -7.79
CA TRP A 32 12.41 -14.83 -7.02
C TRP A 32 12.85 -13.49 -6.44
N THR A 33 12.64 -13.28 -5.13
CA THR A 33 13.10 -12.09 -4.40
C THR A 33 13.86 -12.50 -3.15
N ASN A 34 14.47 -11.53 -2.47
CA ASN A 34 15.11 -11.73 -1.18
C ASN A 34 14.14 -11.72 0.01
N ILE A 35 12.82 -11.60 -0.21
CA ILE A 35 11.81 -11.61 0.85
C ILE A 35 11.73 -12.98 1.54
N ILE A 36 11.86 -14.06 0.76
CA ILE A 36 11.98 -15.42 1.28
C ILE A 36 13.47 -15.77 1.22
N PRO A 37 14.12 -16.07 2.37
CA PRO A 37 15.53 -16.40 2.37
C PRO A 37 15.77 -17.68 1.55
N PRO A 38 16.83 -17.73 0.73
CA PRO A 38 17.09 -18.88 -0.11
C PRO A 38 17.41 -20.11 0.75
N THR A 39 16.59 -21.14 0.64
CA THR A 39 16.89 -22.47 1.18
C THR A 39 17.62 -23.27 0.10
N PRO A 40 18.93 -23.57 0.27
CA PRO A 40 19.77 -24.11 -0.81
C PRO A 40 19.25 -25.44 -1.38
N PHE A 41 18.58 -26.25 -0.57
CA PHE A 41 17.97 -27.52 -1.00
C PHE A 41 16.74 -27.35 -1.91
N LEU A 42 16.03 -26.21 -1.82
CA LEU A 42 14.88 -25.90 -2.67
C LEU A 42 15.26 -25.04 -3.89
N TYR A 43 16.54 -24.67 -4.03
CA TYR A 43 17.03 -23.83 -5.13
C TYR A 43 16.60 -24.33 -6.52
N PRO A 44 16.81 -25.61 -6.91
CA PRO A 44 16.39 -26.07 -8.23
C PRO A 44 14.86 -26.00 -8.40
N LEU A 45 14.09 -26.30 -7.35
CA LEU A 45 12.62 -26.22 -7.39
C LEU A 45 12.14 -24.78 -7.59
N PHE A 46 12.71 -23.84 -6.85
CA PHE A 46 12.39 -22.42 -6.99
C PHE A 46 12.80 -21.87 -8.35
N TRP A 47 13.89 -22.36 -8.95
CA TRP A 47 14.30 -21.94 -10.28
C TRP A 47 13.31 -22.37 -11.37
N PHE A 48 12.66 -23.53 -11.22
CA PHE A 48 11.63 -24.00 -12.14
C PHE A 48 10.25 -23.32 -11.94
N ILE A 49 9.89 -22.97 -10.70
CA ILE A 49 8.54 -22.48 -10.37
C ILE A 49 8.48 -20.95 -10.35
N LEU A 50 9.53 -20.28 -9.85
CA LEU A 50 9.52 -18.83 -9.66
C LEU A 50 9.92 -18.11 -10.94
N ARG A 51 9.29 -16.96 -11.16
CA ARG A 51 9.65 -16.04 -12.24
C ARG A 51 10.87 -15.22 -11.86
N SER A 52 11.60 -14.75 -12.87
CA SER A 52 12.67 -13.78 -12.66
C SER A 52 12.12 -12.44 -12.13
N PRO A 53 12.93 -11.67 -11.38
CA PRO A 53 12.58 -10.31 -10.96
C PRO A 53 12.15 -9.41 -12.12
N THR A 54 12.82 -9.53 -13.26
CA THR A 54 12.56 -8.71 -14.44
C THR A 54 11.19 -9.00 -15.05
N ILE A 55 10.76 -10.26 -15.09
CA ILE A 55 9.41 -10.64 -15.52
C ILE A 55 8.37 -10.14 -14.51
N GLY A 56 8.62 -10.30 -13.21
CA GLY A 56 7.74 -9.80 -12.15
C GLY A 56 7.50 -8.28 -12.23
N ALA A 57 8.54 -7.51 -12.51
CA ALA A 57 8.48 -6.05 -12.62
C ALA A 57 7.59 -5.56 -13.78
N GLN A 58 7.34 -6.39 -14.81
CA GLN A 58 6.48 -6.02 -15.93
C GLN A 58 5.03 -5.74 -15.49
N VAL A 59 4.55 -6.43 -14.44
CA VAL A 59 3.19 -6.20 -13.91
C VAL A 59 3.05 -4.79 -13.34
N ILE A 60 4.07 -4.33 -12.60
CA ILE A 60 4.10 -2.98 -12.03
C ILE A 60 4.24 -1.95 -13.15
N LYS A 61 5.13 -2.19 -14.13
CA LYS A 61 5.28 -1.33 -15.30
C LYS A 61 3.96 -1.16 -16.06
N MET A 62 3.22 -2.24 -16.27
CA MET A 62 1.89 -2.19 -16.89
C MET A 62 0.93 -1.33 -16.06
N ALA A 63 0.86 -1.55 -14.75
CA ALA A 63 -0.02 -0.79 -13.86
C ALA A 63 0.26 0.73 -13.88
N CYS A 64 1.52 1.13 -14.04
CA CYS A 64 1.92 2.53 -14.06
C CYS A 64 1.76 3.21 -15.44
N LEU A 65 1.93 2.47 -16.53
CA LEU A 65 1.97 3.05 -17.88
C LEU A 65 0.65 2.90 -18.65
N ASP A 66 -0.16 1.89 -18.34
CA ASP A 66 -1.38 1.62 -19.08
C ASP A 66 -2.57 2.43 -18.54
N LYS A 67 -2.69 3.66 -19.04
CA LYS A 67 -3.74 4.60 -18.62
C LYS A 67 -5.14 4.23 -19.12
N ASN A 68 -5.24 3.42 -20.18
CA ASN A 68 -6.50 3.21 -20.91
C ASN A 68 -7.21 1.92 -20.51
N ILE A 69 -6.45 0.87 -20.19
CA ILE A 69 -7.05 -0.43 -19.84
C ILE A 69 -7.60 -0.42 -18.41
N LEU A 70 -6.91 0.25 -17.50
CA LEU A 70 -7.21 0.18 -16.07
C LEU A 70 -8.10 1.33 -15.59
N LYS A 71 -9.15 0.99 -14.84
CA LYS A 71 -10.21 1.91 -14.39
C LYS A 71 -10.01 2.41 -12.95
N GLY A 72 -9.16 1.74 -12.18
CA GLY A 72 -8.90 2.06 -10.77
C GLY A 72 -9.76 1.19 -9.84
N GLY A 73 -9.19 0.83 -8.71
CA GLY A 73 -9.72 -0.15 -7.77
C GLY A 73 -9.45 -1.60 -8.16
N GLU A 74 -8.86 -1.88 -9.30
CA GLU A 74 -8.63 -3.25 -9.78
C GLU A 74 -7.44 -3.94 -9.09
N TYR A 75 -7.50 -5.26 -9.10
CA TYR A 75 -6.39 -6.11 -8.67
C TYR A 75 -5.73 -6.76 -9.88
N LEU A 76 -4.43 -6.53 -10.00
CA LEU A 76 -3.59 -7.04 -11.07
C LEU A 76 -2.74 -8.20 -10.57
N SER A 77 -2.81 -9.32 -11.27
CA SER A 77 -2.00 -10.51 -11.01
C SER A 77 -1.48 -11.04 -12.32
N ASN A 78 -0.16 -11.11 -12.47
CA ASN A 78 0.51 -11.59 -13.69
C ASN A 78 0.09 -10.84 -14.98
N CYS A 79 -0.11 -9.51 -14.91
CA CYS A 79 -0.62 -8.65 -16.00
C CYS A 79 -2.09 -8.86 -16.40
N TYR A 80 -2.87 -9.57 -15.57
CA TYR A 80 -4.31 -9.74 -15.77
C TYR A 80 -5.09 -9.10 -14.63
N VAL A 81 -6.20 -8.44 -14.97
CA VAL A 81 -7.19 -8.03 -13.98
C VAL A 81 -7.89 -9.28 -13.45
N LYS A 82 -7.88 -9.46 -12.13
CA LYS A 82 -8.56 -10.57 -11.46
C LYS A 82 -9.60 -10.05 -10.48
N ALA A 83 -10.67 -10.82 -10.31
CA ALA A 83 -11.60 -10.60 -9.22
C ALA A 83 -10.87 -10.84 -7.88
N THR A 84 -11.10 -9.95 -6.92
CA THR A 84 -10.69 -10.16 -5.53
C THR A 84 -11.90 -10.61 -4.76
N GLU A 85 -11.93 -11.83 -4.27
CA GLU A 85 -13.02 -12.29 -3.41
C GLU A 85 -12.67 -12.04 -1.95
N GLY A 86 -11.44 -12.37 -1.54
CA GLY A 86 -11.04 -12.32 -0.13
C GLY A 86 -11.87 -13.30 0.71
N GLU A 87 -11.55 -13.41 1.99
CA GLU A 87 -12.34 -14.24 2.91
C GLU A 87 -13.73 -13.62 3.11
N ASN A 88 -14.79 -14.41 2.94
CA ASN A 88 -16.19 -13.96 3.07
C ASN A 88 -16.56 -12.73 2.22
N GLY A 89 -15.89 -12.50 1.09
CA GLY A 89 -16.16 -11.32 0.25
C GLY A 89 -15.63 -10.00 0.82
N CYS A 90 -14.84 -10.03 1.90
CA CYS A 90 -14.34 -8.83 2.60
C CYS A 90 -13.59 -7.85 1.68
N SER A 91 -12.96 -8.38 0.64
CA SER A 91 -12.24 -7.57 -0.32
C SER A 91 -13.17 -6.67 -1.12
N ASN A 92 -14.45 -7.01 -1.29
CA ASN A 92 -15.45 -6.23 -2.04
C ASN A 92 -16.47 -5.46 -1.16
N ASP A 93 -16.38 -5.56 0.16
CA ASP A 93 -17.29 -4.90 1.08
C ASP A 93 -16.88 -3.44 1.35
N GLU A 94 -17.68 -2.49 0.86
CA GLU A 94 -17.44 -1.06 1.03
C GLU A 94 -17.43 -0.63 2.50
N ASN A 95 -18.28 -1.23 3.35
CA ASN A 95 -18.35 -0.86 4.76
C ASN A 95 -17.05 -1.23 5.48
N GLN A 96 -16.46 -2.37 5.14
CA GLN A 96 -15.16 -2.78 5.68
C GLN A 96 -14.03 -1.88 5.21
N TRP A 97 -14.06 -1.41 3.97
CA TRP A 97 -13.04 -0.47 3.48
C TRP A 97 -13.09 0.86 4.22
N LYS A 98 -14.29 1.42 4.41
CA LYS A 98 -14.50 2.66 5.18
C LYS A 98 -14.03 2.47 6.62
N LYS A 99 -14.43 1.36 7.25
CA LYS A 99 -14.05 1.12 8.64
C LYS A 99 -12.54 0.99 8.80
N LEU A 100 -11.88 0.27 7.89
CA LEU A 100 -10.43 0.17 7.89
C LEU A 100 -9.77 1.53 7.69
N TRP A 101 -10.27 2.36 6.78
CA TRP A 101 -9.78 3.72 6.57
C TRP A 101 -9.88 4.58 7.83
N GLU A 102 -11.03 4.59 8.50
CA GLU A 102 -11.24 5.32 9.75
C GLU A 102 -10.26 4.89 10.85
N LEU A 103 -10.11 3.57 11.03
CA LEU A 103 -9.21 3.02 12.06
C LEU A 103 -7.75 3.35 11.76
N SER A 104 -7.32 3.21 10.50
CA SER A 104 -5.95 3.53 10.09
C SER A 104 -5.66 5.03 10.18
N SER A 105 -6.62 5.90 9.83
CA SER A 105 -6.46 7.35 9.93
C SER A 105 -6.31 7.77 11.40
N LYS A 106 -7.19 7.26 12.27
CA LYS A 106 -7.12 7.52 13.72
C LYS A 106 -5.77 7.09 14.32
N GLN A 107 -5.29 5.91 13.95
CA GLN A 107 -4.00 5.41 14.45
C GLN A 107 -2.82 6.30 14.00
N ILE A 108 -2.88 6.87 12.79
CA ILE A 108 -1.85 7.80 12.31
C ILE A 108 -1.89 9.10 13.13
N GLU A 109 -3.08 9.67 13.33
CA GLU A 109 -3.26 10.90 14.12
C GLU A 109 -2.75 10.76 15.56
N GLU A 110 -3.07 9.64 16.23
CA GLU A 110 -2.59 9.34 17.58
C GLU A 110 -1.05 9.23 17.62
N ASN A 111 -0.44 8.53 16.65
CA ASN A 111 1.02 8.41 16.56
C ASN A 111 1.73 9.74 16.28
N GLU A 112 1.13 10.62 15.47
CA GLU A 112 1.66 11.95 15.20
C GLU A 112 1.58 12.85 16.44
N TYR A 113 0.48 12.77 17.19
CA TYR A 113 0.32 13.46 18.47
C TYR A 113 1.35 13.01 19.50
N GLU A 114 1.57 11.69 19.67
CA GLU A 114 2.57 11.15 20.59
C GLU A 114 3.99 11.63 20.25
N LYS A 115 4.37 11.60 18.97
CA LYS A 115 5.67 12.12 18.51
C LYS A 115 5.83 13.60 18.85
N PHE A 116 4.81 14.41 18.57
CA PHE A 116 4.83 15.83 18.85
C PHE A 116 4.94 16.12 20.36
N SER A 117 4.20 15.40 21.19
CA SER A 117 4.28 15.52 22.66
C SER A 117 5.66 15.15 23.18
N SER A 118 6.25 14.05 22.71
CA SER A 118 7.58 13.62 23.14
C SER A 118 8.70 14.59 22.76
N SER A 119 8.57 15.28 21.61
CA SER A 119 9.55 16.29 21.19
C SER A 119 9.45 17.61 21.95
N ALA A 120 8.30 17.92 22.55
CA ALA A 120 8.11 19.13 23.33
C ALA A 120 8.74 19.02 24.74
N ASP A 121 8.77 17.81 25.30
CA ASP A 121 9.36 17.55 26.62
C ASP A 121 10.89 17.58 26.61
N ASP A 122 11.53 17.37 25.45
CA ASP A 122 13.00 17.40 25.28
C ASP A 122 13.57 18.84 25.15
N GLU A 123 12.72 19.87 24.94
CA GLU A 123 13.17 21.27 24.79
C GLU A 123 13.22 22.06 26.12
N ASP A 124 12.76 21.49 27.26
CA ASP A 124 12.64 22.21 28.56
C ASP A 124 13.72 21.85 29.62
N ASP A 125 14.79 21.09 29.28
CA ASP A 125 15.90 20.79 30.23
C ASP A 125 17.14 21.69 30.03
N GLY A 126 16.96 22.83 29.36
CA GLY A 126 18.05 23.56 28.71
C GLY A 126 18.38 24.97 29.21
N SER A 127 17.88 25.49 30.34
CA SER A 127 18.32 26.81 30.82
C SER A 127 18.06 27.09 32.30
N THR A 128 19.06 26.85 33.15
CA THR A 128 19.48 27.81 34.21
C THR A 128 20.79 27.36 34.88
N LYS A 129 21.94 27.51 34.20
CA LYS A 129 23.21 27.61 34.93
C LYS A 129 23.38 29.06 35.37
N LYS A 130 23.05 29.33 36.64
CA LYS A 130 23.44 30.56 37.34
C LYS A 130 24.97 30.62 37.39
N VAL A 131 25.53 31.65 36.76
CA VAL A 131 26.92 32.07 36.93
C VAL A 131 27.02 32.74 38.30
N GLN A 132 27.92 32.25 39.15
CA GLN A 132 28.31 32.88 40.41
C GLN A 132 29.83 32.97 40.46
#